data_AF-A0A9E0YC68-F1
#
_entry.id   AF-A0A9E0YC68-F1
#
_cell.length_a   1.000
_cell.length_b   1.000
_cell.length_c   1.000
_cell.angle_alpha   90.00
_cell.angle_beta   90.00
_cell.angle_gamma   90.00
#
_symmetry.space_group_name_H-M   'P 1'
#
loop_
_entity.id
_entity.type
_entity.pdbx_description
1 polymer ?
#
loop_
_entity_poly.entity_id
_entity_poly.type
_entity_poly.pdbx_seq_one_letter_code
_entity_poly.pdbx_strand_id
1 'polypeptide(L)'
;MTSSKPSEEGAASGAAEASTILSSTADAVCEKCGGPMRLRNARPFPVLLQTIFGVSFAGFLWAQSAGKIPTRGLWIWSAFQVVLGVLLVRARYASAKKVFICLRCGATLR
;
A
#
# COMPACT_ATOMS: atom_id res chain seq x y z
N MET A 1 28.53 7.40 32.06
CA MET A 1 27.12 7.22 32.43
C MET A 1 26.26 7.59 31.22
N THR A 2 25.29 6.74 30.94
CA THR A 2 24.63 6.42 29.66
C THR A 2 23.63 7.46 29.15
N SER A 3 23.59 7.73 27.85
CA SER A 3 22.38 8.15 27.12
C SER A 3 22.67 8.27 25.62
N SER A 4 21.86 7.91 24.64
CA SER A 4 20.75 6.96 24.48
C SER A 4 20.64 6.78 22.95
N LYS A 5 20.71 5.54 22.48
CA LYS A 5 20.54 5.16 21.06
C LYS A 5 19.04 4.95 20.82
N PRO A 6 18.39 5.58 19.84
CA PRO A 6 17.00 5.25 19.53
C PRO A 6 16.94 3.94 18.73
N SER A 7 16.13 3.00 19.21
CA SER A 7 15.74 1.75 18.57
C SER A 7 14.92 1.99 17.30
N GLU A 8 15.38 1.36 16.21
CA GLU A 8 14.56 1.04 15.03
C GLU A 8 13.68 -0.18 15.35
N GLU A 9 12.50 0.05 15.93
CA GLU A 9 11.49 -0.99 16.14
C GLU A 9 10.21 -0.59 15.40
N GLY A 10 10.04 -1.10 14.17
CA GLY A 10 8.83 -0.77 13.40
C GLY A 10 8.60 -1.49 12.08
N ALA A 11 9.31 -2.59 11.77
CA ALA A 11 9.14 -3.24 10.46
C ALA A 11 9.05 -4.78 10.48
N ALA A 12 9.44 -5.47 11.56
CA ALA A 12 9.52 -6.94 11.57
C ALA A 12 8.24 -7.66 12.01
N SER A 13 7.30 -6.99 12.68
CA SER A 13 6.12 -7.63 13.28
C SER A 13 4.99 -7.97 12.30
N GLY A 14 4.95 -7.36 11.11
CA GLY A 14 3.85 -7.57 10.15
C GLY A 14 4.01 -8.79 9.25
N ALA A 15 5.23 -9.33 9.12
CA ALA A 15 5.51 -10.43 8.21
C ALA A 15 5.18 -11.81 8.80
N ALA A 16 5.37 -11.99 10.12
CA ALA A 16 5.13 -13.27 10.80
C ALA A 16 3.63 -13.57 11.00
N GLU A 17 2.80 -12.55 11.21
CA GLU A 17 1.35 -12.72 11.38
C GLU A 17 0.65 -12.98 10.03
N ALA A 18 1.20 -12.44 8.94
CA ALA A 18 0.71 -12.71 7.59
C ALA A 18 0.95 -14.17 7.14
N SER A 19 2.08 -14.79 7.52
CA SER A 19 2.39 -16.17 7.15
C SER A 19 1.61 -17.22 7.94
N THR A 20 1.27 -16.95 9.20
CA THR A 20 0.45 -17.88 10.01
C THR A 20 -1.02 -17.88 9.57
N ILE A 21 -1.59 -16.73 9.18
CA ILE A 21 -2.95 -16.67 8.61
C ILE A 21 -3.02 -17.32 7.21
N LEU A 22 -1.93 -17.30 6.45
CA LEU A 22 -1.84 -17.96 5.13
C LEU A 22 -1.85 -19.50 5.21
N SER A 23 -1.43 -20.11 6.31
CA SER A 23 -1.47 -21.58 6.47
C SER A 23 -2.86 -22.11 6.82
N SER A 24 -3.70 -21.34 7.53
CA SER A 24 -5.05 -21.79 7.90
C SER A 24 -6.08 -21.69 6.78
N THR A 25 -5.75 -21.06 5.64
CA THR A 25 -6.68 -20.88 4.50
C THR A 25 -6.37 -21.80 3.31
N ALA A 26 -5.47 -22.76 3.49
CA ALA A 26 -5.01 -23.67 2.44
C ALA A 26 -6.07 -24.70 1.99
N ASP A 27 -7.21 -24.81 2.70
CA ASP A 27 -8.21 -25.85 2.46
C ASP A 27 -9.51 -25.35 1.80
N ALA A 28 -9.53 -24.13 1.25
CA ALA A 28 -10.65 -23.67 0.43
C ALA A 28 -10.59 -24.34 -0.96
N VAL A 29 -11.41 -25.37 -1.16
CA VAL A 29 -11.54 -26.10 -2.42
C VAL A 29 -12.60 -25.43 -3.31
N CYS A 30 -12.33 -25.31 -4.61
CA CYS A 30 -13.29 -24.74 -5.56
C CYS A 30 -14.49 -25.67 -5.79
N GLU A 31 -15.71 -25.18 -5.54
CA GLU A 31 -16.97 -25.93 -5.74
C GLU A 31 -17.20 -26.39 -7.19
N LYS A 32 -16.62 -25.69 -8.19
CA LYS A 32 -16.81 -26.04 -9.61
C LYS A 32 -15.86 -27.11 -10.14
N CYS A 33 -14.63 -27.16 -9.64
CA CYS A 33 -13.59 -28.01 -10.24
C CYS A 33 -12.71 -28.76 -9.23
N GLY A 34 -13.03 -28.68 -7.94
CA GLY A 34 -12.28 -29.33 -6.86
C GLY A 34 -10.84 -28.83 -6.72
N GLY A 35 -10.48 -27.71 -7.36
CA GLY A 35 -9.11 -27.22 -7.43
C GLY A 35 -8.73 -26.36 -6.21
N PRO A 36 -7.43 -26.27 -5.87
CA PRO A 36 -6.96 -25.43 -4.77
C PRO A 36 -7.20 -23.95 -5.08
N MET A 37 -7.67 -23.20 -4.08
CA MET A 37 -7.85 -21.76 -4.17
C MET A 37 -6.68 -21.02 -3.52
N ARG A 38 -6.32 -19.86 -4.05
CA ARG A 38 -5.36 -18.96 -3.43
C ARG A 38 -5.96 -17.58 -3.22
N LEU A 39 -5.61 -16.94 -2.10
CA LEU A 39 -5.82 -15.50 -1.95
C LEU A 39 -4.92 -14.77 -2.94
N ARG A 40 -5.53 -13.95 -3.79
CA ARG A 40 -4.84 -12.98 -4.63
C ARG A 40 -5.40 -11.60 -4.35
N ASN A 41 -4.56 -10.56 -4.45
CA ASN A 41 -5.05 -9.20 -4.40
C ASN A 41 -6.00 -8.95 -5.58
N ALA A 42 -7.17 -8.36 -5.30
CA ALA A 42 -8.18 -8.07 -6.31
C ALA A 42 -7.71 -7.06 -7.35
N ARG A 43 -6.80 -6.15 -6.97
CA ARG A 43 -6.25 -5.11 -7.82
C ARG A 43 -4.74 -5.02 -7.67
N PRO A 44 -4.02 -4.68 -8.76
CA PRO A 44 -2.58 -4.42 -8.69
C PRO A 44 -2.31 -3.24 -7.76
N PHE A 45 -1.14 -3.27 -7.12
CA PHE A 45 -0.72 -2.23 -6.19
C PHE A 45 -0.51 -0.89 -6.94
N PRO A 46 -0.92 0.26 -6.38
CA PRO A 46 -0.84 1.55 -7.07
C PRO A 46 0.58 2.15 -7.05
N VAL A 47 1.55 1.48 -7.69
CA VAL A 47 2.96 1.90 -7.75
C VAL A 47 3.10 3.28 -8.40
N LEU A 48 2.36 3.53 -9.49
CA LEU A 48 2.38 4.80 -10.22
C LEU A 48 1.95 5.98 -9.34
N LEU A 49 0.92 5.78 -8.52
CA LEU A 49 0.40 6.85 -7.66
C LEU A 49 1.41 7.19 -6.55
N GLN A 50 2.16 6.17 -6.09
CA GLN A 50 3.19 6.33 -5.06
C GLN A 50 4.42 7.06 -5.61
N THR A 51 4.84 6.76 -6.85
CA THR A 51 5.93 7.48 -7.50
C THR A 51 5.57 8.94 -7.78
N ILE A 52 4.36 9.21 -8.27
CA ILE A 52 3.88 10.59 -8.47
C ILE A 52 3.89 11.39 -7.16
N PHE A 53 3.42 10.81 -6.07
CA PHE A 53 3.45 11.46 -4.76
C PHE A 53 4.87 11.73 -4.28
N GLY A 54 5.77 10.75 -4.38
CA GLY A 54 7.17 10.89 -3.98
C GLY A 54 7.90 11.98 -4.78
N VAL A 55 7.72 12.01 -6.10
CA VAL A 55 8.31 13.04 -6.98
C VAL A 55 7.74 14.42 -6.66
N SER A 56 6.43 14.54 -6.45
CA SER A 56 5.80 15.80 -6.05
C SER A 56 6.31 16.31 -4.70
N PHE A 57 6.57 15.40 -3.76
CA PHE A 57 7.12 15.73 -2.45
C PHE A 57 8.59 16.16 -2.52
N ALA A 58 9.42 15.45 -3.27
CA ALA A 58 10.81 15.84 -3.50
C ALA A 58 10.89 17.21 -4.20
N GLY A 59 10.04 17.45 -5.20
CA GLY A 59 9.93 18.74 -5.87
C GLY A 59 9.53 19.87 -4.92
N PHE A 60 8.59 19.61 -4.00
CA PHE A 60 8.20 20.58 -2.96
C PHE A 60 9.36 20.94 -2.04
N LEU A 61 10.11 19.94 -1.55
CA LEU A 61 11.28 20.19 -0.69
C LEU A 61 12.38 20.96 -1.41
N TRP A 62 12.62 20.63 -2.68
CA TRP A 62 13.58 21.36 -3.50
C TRP A 62 13.16 22.81 -3.71
N ALA A 63 11.88 23.04 -4.01
CA ALA A 63 11.34 24.38 -4.20
C ALA A 63 11.36 25.20 -2.90
N GLN A 64 11.10 24.57 -1.75
CA GLN A 64 11.28 25.19 -0.41
C GLN A 64 12.73 25.58 -0.17
N SER A 65 13.69 24.70 -0.50
CA SER A 65 15.12 24.97 -0.39
C SER A 65 15.58 26.16 -1.27
N ALA A 66 14.93 26.37 -2.42
CA ALA A 66 15.21 27.50 -3.31
C ALA A 66 14.67 28.86 -2.80
N GLY A 67 13.85 28.89 -1.73
CA GLY A 67 13.50 30.10 -0.97
C GLY A 67 12.65 31.17 -1.67
N LYS A 68 12.11 30.90 -2.87
CA LYS A 68 11.41 31.90 -3.72
C LYS A 68 9.93 31.61 -4.00
N ILE A 69 9.27 30.77 -3.20
CA ILE A 69 7.87 30.43 -3.46
C ILE A 69 6.93 31.42 -2.74
N PRO A 70 5.97 32.04 -3.46
CA PRO A 70 4.92 32.84 -2.83
C PRO A 70 4.01 31.97 -1.95
N THR A 71 3.54 32.50 -0.81
CA THR A 71 2.70 31.77 0.16
C THR A 71 1.51 31.05 -0.47
N ARG A 72 0.85 31.67 -1.47
CA ARG A 72 -0.25 31.06 -2.22
C ARG A 72 0.16 29.77 -2.94
N GLY A 73 1.36 29.73 -3.52
CA GLY A 73 1.90 28.54 -4.17
C GLY A 73 2.10 27.38 -3.19
N LEU A 74 2.57 27.69 -1.98
CA LEU A 74 2.72 26.70 -0.90
C LEU A 74 1.38 26.09 -0.48
N TRP A 75 0.33 26.90 -0.35
CA TRP A 75 -1.02 26.43 -0.02
C TRP A 75 -1.61 25.52 -1.11
N ILE A 76 -1.44 25.90 -2.38
CA ILE A 76 -1.93 25.08 -3.50
C ILE A 76 -1.17 23.75 -3.56
N TRP A 77 0.16 23.77 -3.41
CA TRP A 77 0.98 22.56 -3.47
C TRP A 77 0.69 21.60 -2.30
N SER A 78 0.53 22.14 -1.09
CA SER A 78 0.15 21.34 0.09
C SER A 78 -1.25 20.75 -0.05
N ALA A 79 -2.23 21.52 -0.51
CA ALA A 79 -3.57 21.00 -0.82
C ALA A 79 -3.51 19.85 -1.85
N PHE A 80 -2.69 20.01 -2.89
CA PHE A 80 -2.47 18.97 -3.89
C PHE A 80 -1.85 17.70 -3.29
N GLN A 81 -0.86 17.82 -2.41
CA GLN A 81 -0.28 16.67 -1.70
C GLN A 81 -1.28 15.96 -0.81
N VAL A 82 -2.17 16.69 -0.11
CA VAL A 82 -3.22 16.09 0.71
C VAL A 82 -4.19 15.29 -0.16
N VAL A 83 -4.60 15.83 -1.31
CA VAL A 83 -5.48 15.11 -2.26
C VAL A 83 -4.82 13.84 -2.79
N LEU A 84 -3.56 13.92 -3.23
CA LEU A 84 -2.79 12.76 -3.67
C LEU A 84 -2.61 11.71 -2.56
N GLY A 85 -2.35 12.15 -1.33
CA GLY A 85 -2.24 11.29 -0.16
C GLY A 85 -3.54 10.54 0.11
N VAL A 86 -4.68 11.23 0.09
CA VAL A 86 -6.01 10.62 0.26
C VAL A 86 -6.29 9.61 -0.85
N LEU A 87 -5.98 9.95 -2.11
CA LEU A 87 -6.13 9.02 -3.24
C LEU A 87 -5.24 7.78 -3.09
N LEU A 88 -4.01 7.94 -2.59
CA LEU A 88 -3.10 6.83 -2.29
C LEU A 88 -3.66 5.89 -1.24
N VAL A 89 -4.17 6.43 -0.14
CA VAL A 89 -4.77 5.64 0.94
C VAL A 89 -6.00 4.88 0.41
N ARG A 90 -6.88 5.54 -0.36
CA ARG A 90 -8.04 4.89 -0.97
C ARG A 90 -7.63 3.79 -1.96
N ALA A 91 -6.63 4.04 -2.79
CA ALA A 91 -6.14 3.07 -3.76
C ALA A 91 -5.51 1.85 -3.05
N ARG A 92 -4.74 2.08 -1.99
CA ARG A 92 -4.18 1.01 -1.16
C ARG A 92 -5.26 0.20 -0.46
N TYR A 93 -6.25 0.86 0.11
CA TYR A 93 -7.41 0.20 0.72
C TYR A 93 -8.17 -0.65 -0.30
N ALA A 94 -8.36 -0.14 -1.52
CA ALA A 94 -8.98 -0.91 -2.60
C ALA A 94 -8.14 -2.12 -3.04
N SER A 95 -6.81 -2.00 -3.04
CA SER A 95 -5.89 -3.10 -3.39
C SER A 95 -5.72 -4.15 -2.28
N ALA A 96 -6.04 -3.79 -1.03
CA ALA A 96 -5.97 -4.69 0.12
C ALA A 96 -7.14 -5.70 0.16
N LYS A 97 -8.16 -5.50 -0.68
CA LYS A 97 -9.22 -6.50 -0.87
C LYS A 97 -8.60 -7.76 -1.50
N LYS A 98 -8.55 -8.84 -0.71
CA LYS A 98 -8.12 -10.15 -1.18
C LYS A 98 -9.35 -10.90 -1.69
N VAL A 99 -9.22 -11.53 -2.86
CA VAL A 99 -10.27 -12.37 -3.44
C VAL A 99 -9.69 -13.77 -3.62
N PHE A 100 -10.50 -14.78 -3.33
CA PHE A 100 -10.15 -16.17 -3.57
C PHE A 100 -10.34 -16.48 -5.05
N ILE A 101 -9.26 -16.86 -5.71
CA ILE A 101 -9.28 -17.27 -7.12
C ILE A 101 -8.86 -18.73 -7.17
N CYS A 102 -9.64 -19.56 -7.87
CA CYS A 102 -9.24 -20.93 -8.16
C CYS A 102 -8.09 -20.96 -9.17
N LEU A 103 -7.02 -21.72 -8.88
CA LEU A 103 -5.86 -21.84 -9.77
C LEU A 103 -6.15 -22.63 -11.06
N ARG A 104 -7.20 -23.46 -11.06
CA ARG A 104 -7.50 -24.38 -12.17
C ARG A 104 -8.49 -23.78 -13.18
N CYS A 105 -9.56 -23.15 -12.69
CA CYS A 105 -10.63 -22.60 -13.55
C CYS A 105 -10.72 -21.06 -13.52
N GLY A 106 -9.94 -20.37 -12.67
CA GLY A 106 -9.99 -18.91 -12.55
C GLY A 106 -11.28 -18.36 -11.92
N ALA A 107 -12.19 -19.24 -11.45
CA ALA A 107 -13.41 -18.81 -10.80
C ALA A 107 -13.08 -18.03 -9.52
N THR A 108 -13.74 -16.88 -9.37
CA THR A 108 -13.72 -16.08 -8.14
C THR A 108 -14.84 -16.56 -7.22
N LEU A 109 -14.53 -16.84 -5.96
CA LEU A 109 -15.56 -16.95 -4.93
C LEU A 109 -16.04 -15.52 -4.62
N ARG A 110 -17.31 -15.26 -4.87
CA ARG A 110 -17.97 -13.99 -4.54
C ARG A 110 -18.66 -14.08 -3.20
#